data_AF-A0A7K0R724-F1
#
_entry.id   AF-A0A7K0R724-F1
#
_cell.length_a   1.000
_cell.length_b   1.000
_cell.length_c   1.000
_cell.angle_alpha   90.00
_cell.angle_beta   90.00
_cell.angle_gamma   90.00
#
_symmetry.space_group_name_H-M   'P 1'
#
loop_
_entity.id
_entity.type
_entity.pdbx_description
1 polymer ?
#
loop_
_entity_poly.entity_id
_entity_poly.type
_entity_poly.pdbx_seq_one_letter_code
_entity_poly.pdbx_strand_id
1 'polypeptide(L)'
;MERTRLIIIPLAVIGAIAIALPAFGAPSPDVLAKRALGLAKKSDARSKKAYSRATQARTTARSAAASAGRTTVIKRTSVAVSATNADLDTALAAATKVPLASVGGLTMYGKCVKETSNPSNPGVYGRIFVSTTEAGSVFSSDENDSGNGYFGPATAEAQRAIASVVSYAGFSDPGTLNLSDAQKGGFAVMAPSGTSLYGMTVVGTKVGSPTAGDGAFGAGDRCIFGGYVIGA
;
A
#
# COMPACT_ATOMS: atom_id res chain seq x y z
N MET A 1 9.26 31.76 29.64
CA MET A 1 9.74 32.40 28.40
C MET A 1 8.52 32.67 27.51
N GLU A 2 7.67 33.66 27.77
CA GLU A 2 7.87 35.12 27.87
C GLU A 2 8.16 35.79 26.51
N ARG A 3 7.11 35.98 25.70
CA ARG A 3 7.07 36.91 24.55
C ARG A 3 5.62 37.38 24.30
N THR A 4 5.07 38.17 25.22
CA THR A 4 3.70 38.70 25.09
C THR A 4 3.60 40.16 25.55
N ARG A 5 4.49 41.05 25.09
CA ARG A 5 4.35 42.51 25.32
C ARG A 5 5.10 43.29 24.25
N LEU A 6 4.48 43.63 23.11
CA LEU A 6 4.93 44.75 22.23
C LEU A 6 4.06 44.94 20.96
N ILE A 7 2.73 45.01 21.06
CA ILE A 7 1.89 45.50 19.95
C ILE A 7 0.68 46.28 20.51
N ILE A 8 0.90 47.46 21.11
CA ILE A 8 -0.19 48.38 21.53
C ILE A 8 0.03 49.82 21.01
N ILE A 9 1.04 50.07 20.18
CA ILE A 9 1.35 51.44 19.72
C ILE A 9 1.50 51.41 18.19
N PRO A 10 0.38 51.53 17.43
CA PRO A 10 0.13 52.79 16.75
C PRO A 10 -1.37 53.05 16.45
N LEU A 11 -2.25 53.07 17.46
CA LEU A 11 -3.66 53.47 17.23
C LEU A 11 -3.94 54.96 17.50
N ALA A 12 -2.96 55.73 17.99
CA ALA A 12 -3.17 57.11 18.45
C ALA A 12 -2.79 58.21 17.44
N VAL A 13 -2.22 57.88 16.27
CA VAL A 13 -1.68 58.90 15.33
C VAL A 13 -2.65 59.28 14.21
N ILE A 14 -3.81 58.62 14.07
CA ILE A 14 -4.78 58.93 13.00
C ILE A 14 -5.75 60.07 13.39
N GLY A 15 -5.76 60.52 14.65
CA GLY A 15 -6.73 61.50 15.16
C GLY A 15 -6.45 62.99 14.88
N ALA A 16 -5.29 63.37 14.34
CA ALA A 16 -4.83 64.77 14.38
C ALA A 16 -4.57 65.44 13.01
N ILE A 17 -5.12 64.91 11.90
CA ILE A 17 -5.02 65.55 10.58
C ILE A 17 -6.42 65.59 9.94
N ALA A 18 -7.29 66.49 10.40
CA ALA A 18 -8.65 66.62 9.85
C ALA A 18 -9.18 68.05 9.72
N ILE A 19 -8.35 69.09 9.86
CA ILE A 19 -8.83 70.47 9.76
C ILE A 19 -7.89 71.25 8.84
N ALA A 20 -8.48 71.87 7.81
CA ALA A 20 -7.87 72.73 6.78
C ALA A 20 -7.38 72.06 5.48
N LEU A 21 -8.32 71.47 4.72
CA LEU A 21 -8.24 71.47 3.25
C LEU A 21 -9.50 72.15 2.69
N PRO A 22 -9.36 73.08 1.72
CA PRO A 22 -10.47 73.87 1.20
C PRO A 22 -11.43 72.98 0.40
N ALA A 23 -12.73 73.17 0.68
CA ALA A 23 -13.84 72.48 0.08
C ALA A 23 -14.03 72.89 -1.39
N PHE A 24 -13.36 72.18 -2.31
CA PHE A 24 -13.72 72.19 -3.73
C PHE A 24 -13.85 70.75 -4.23
N GLY A 25 -15.09 70.32 -4.48
CA GLY A 25 -15.39 69.12 -5.28
C GLY A 25 -15.42 67.77 -4.56
N ALA A 26 -15.62 67.70 -3.24
CA ALA A 26 -15.73 66.43 -2.54
C ALA A 26 -16.94 65.60 -3.07
N PRO A 27 -16.75 64.32 -3.42
CA PRO A 27 -17.84 63.46 -3.89
C PRO A 27 -18.92 63.32 -2.81
N SER A 28 -20.20 63.28 -3.23
CA SER A 28 -21.32 63.16 -2.29
C SER A 28 -21.19 61.90 -1.42
N PRO A 29 -21.65 61.93 -0.15
CA PRO A 29 -21.57 60.81 0.77
C PRO A 29 -22.17 59.51 0.21
N ASP A 30 -23.20 59.60 -0.63
CA ASP A 30 -23.78 58.44 -1.34
C ASP A 30 -22.80 57.78 -2.33
N VAL A 31 -21.99 58.57 -3.03
CA VAL A 31 -20.97 58.05 -3.94
C VAL A 31 -19.88 57.32 -3.15
N LEU A 32 -19.51 57.85 -1.98
CA LEU A 32 -18.56 57.18 -1.07
C LEU A 32 -19.15 55.88 -0.52
N ALA A 33 -20.40 55.88 -0.07
CA ALA A 33 -21.09 54.68 0.43
C ALA A 33 -21.21 53.59 -0.65
N LYS A 34 -21.59 53.96 -1.88
CA LYS A 34 -21.66 53.03 -3.02
C LYS A 34 -20.28 52.46 -3.38
N ARG A 35 -19.23 53.28 -3.37
CA ARG A 35 -17.85 52.81 -3.59
C ARG A 35 -17.40 51.85 -2.49
N ALA A 36 -17.68 52.17 -1.22
CA ALA A 36 -17.36 51.31 -0.08
C ALA A 36 -18.08 49.96 -0.17
N LEU A 37 -19.39 49.96 -0.48
CA LEU A 37 -20.17 48.73 -0.70
C LEU A 37 -19.65 47.91 -1.88
N GLY A 38 -19.29 48.56 -2.99
CA GLY A 38 -18.68 47.89 -4.14
C GLY A 38 -17.35 47.22 -3.80
N LEU A 39 -16.50 47.89 -3.02
CA LEU A 39 -15.24 47.33 -2.53
C LEU A 39 -15.48 46.15 -1.57
N ALA A 40 -16.44 46.25 -0.65
CA ALA A 40 -16.80 45.18 0.27
C ALA A 40 -17.34 43.93 -0.46
N LYS A 41 -18.20 44.09 -1.48
CA LYS A 41 -18.66 42.96 -2.31
C LYS A 41 -17.51 42.31 -3.08
N LYS A 42 -16.59 43.11 -3.61
CA LYS A 42 -15.41 42.60 -4.33
C LYS A 42 -14.44 41.87 -3.41
N SER A 43 -14.24 42.34 -2.17
CA SER A 43 -13.41 41.65 -1.18
C SER A 43 -14.06 40.33 -0.73
N ASP A 44 -15.36 40.31 -0.44
CA ASP A 44 -16.10 39.08 -0.10
C ASP A 44 -16.01 38.01 -1.22
N ALA A 45 -16.23 38.42 -2.48
CA ALA A 45 -16.10 37.51 -3.62
C ALA A 45 -14.68 36.93 -3.77
N ARG A 46 -13.64 37.75 -3.54
CA ARG A 46 -12.24 37.29 -3.52
C ARG A 46 -11.99 36.32 -2.37
N SER A 47 -12.47 36.62 -1.18
CA SER A 47 -12.35 35.76 0.01
C SER A 47 -13.02 34.41 -0.21
N LYS A 48 -14.24 34.38 -0.76
CA LYS A 48 -14.94 33.13 -1.11
C LYS A 48 -14.16 32.29 -2.12
N LYS A 49 -13.59 32.91 -3.16
CA LYS A 49 -12.76 32.22 -4.16
C LYS A 49 -11.44 31.70 -3.58
N ALA A 50 -10.82 32.44 -2.66
CA ALA A 50 -9.64 31.98 -1.95
C ALA A 50 -9.97 30.79 -1.05
N TYR A 51 -11.09 30.85 -0.31
CA TYR A 51 -11.56 29.78 0.53
C TYR A 51 -11.89 28.50 -0.25
N SER A 52 -12.57 28.61 -1.40
CA SER A 52 -12.88 27.45 -2.24
C SER A 52 -11.62 26.79 -2.79
N ARG A 53 -10.65 27.58 -3.27
CA ARG A 53 -9.34 27.07 -3.71
C ARG A 53 -8.56 26.40 -2.59
N ALA A 54 -8.53 26.99 -1.40
CA ALA A 54 -7.88 26.40 -0.23
C ALA A 54 -8.53 25.07 0.16
N THR A 55 -9.86 24.99 0.11
CA THR A 55 -10.61 23.77 0.40
C THR A 55 -10.33 22.68 -0.64
N GLN A 56 -10.33 23.04 -1.93
CA GLN A 56 -9.99 22.12 -3.01
C GLN A 56 -8.56 21.58 -2.87
N ALA A 57 -7.58 22.47 -2.63
CA ALA A 57 -6.20 22.07 -2.40
C ALA A 57 -6.05 21.14 -1.19
N ARG A 58 -6.77 21.42 -0.09
CA ARG A 58 -6.79 20.56 1.10
C ARG A 58 -7.38 19.18 0.79
N THR A 59 -8.45 19.10 0.00
CA THR A 59 -9.06 17.82 -0.40
C THR A 59 -8.10 17.02 -1.28
N THR A 60 -7.47 17.66 -2.27
CA THR A 60 -6.45 17.01 -3.12
C THR A 60 -5.25 16.53 -2.32
N ALA A 61 -4.75 17.33 -1.37
CA ALA A 61 -3.66 16.94 -0.50
C ALA A 61 -4.04 15.76 0.40
N ARG A 62 -5.28 15.73 0.92
CA ARG A 62 -5.78 14.60 1.72
C ARG A 62 -5.95 13.32 0.90
N SER A 63 -6.46 13.41 -0.33
CA SER A 63 -6.57 12.24 -1.20
C SER A 63 -5.19 11.72 -1.58
N ALA A 64 -4.24 12.60 -1.88
CA ALA A 64 -2.85 12.24 -2.16
C ALA A 64 -2.15 11.61 -0.93
N ALA A 65 -2.39 12.14 0.27
CA ALA A 65 -1.86 11.58 1.51
C ALA A 65 -2.52 10.25 1.89
N ALA A 66 -3.81 10.06 1.57
CA ALA A 66 -4.50 8.79 1.79
C ALA A 66 -4.06 7.69 0.81
N SER A 67 -3.58 8.07 -0.38
CA SER A 67 -2.95 7.15 -1.33
C SER A 67 -1.46 6.92 -1.05
N ALA A 68 -0.77 7.88 -0.43
CA ALA A 68 0.64 7.74 -0.09
C ALA A 68 0.82 6.76 1.09
N GLY A 69 1.26 5.54 0.77
CA GLY A 69 1.72 4.57 1.77
C GLY A 69 0.59 3.84 2.49
N ARG A 70 -0.42 3.39 1.74
CA ARG A 70 -1.49 2.58 2.35
C ARG A 70 -0.93 1.21 2.72
N THR A 71 -0.63 1.03 4.00
CA THR A 71 -0.26 -0.27 4.56
C THR A 71 -1.51 -1.15 4.57
N THR A 72 -1.53 -2.15 3.71
CA THR A 72 -2.57 -3.19 3.66
C THR A 72 -2.03 -4.43 4.35
N VAL A 73 -2.63 -4.81 5.47
CA VAL A 73 -2.31 -6.07 6.14
C VAL A 73 -2.89 -7.22 5.31
N ILE A 74 -2.04 -8.17 4.91
CA ILE A 74 -2.48 -9.42 4.31
C ILE A 74 -3.05 -10.26 5.45
N LYS A 75 -4.39 -10.39 5.47
CA LYS A 75 -5.05 -11.24 6.47
C LYS A 75 -4.53 -12.66 6.34
N ARG A 76 -4.27 -13.28 7.50
CA ARG A 76 -3.87 -14.69 7.58
C ARG A 76 -4.89 -15.55 6.83
N THR A 77 -4.46 -16.20 5.78
CA THR A 77 -5.31 -17.02 4.91
C THR A 77 -4.78 -18.45 4.90
N SER A 78 -5.52 -19.38 5.50
CA SER A 78 -5.20 -20.82 5.47
C SER A 78 -5.91 -21.49 4.31
N VAL A 79 -5.16 -22.18 3.45
CA VAL A 79 -5.69 -22.88 2.29
C VAL A 79 -5.22 -24.33 2.27
N ALA A 80 -6.08 -25.21 1.77
CA ALA A 80 -5.70 -26.59 1.49
C ALA A 80 -4.79 -26.64 0.26
N VAL A 81 -4.01 -27.71 0.13
CA VAL A 81 -3.35 -28.06 -1.13
C VAL A 81 -4.39 -28.09 -2.26
N SER A 82 -4.13 -27.31 -3.31
CA SER A 82 -5.04 -27.14 -4.45
C SER A 82 -4.63 -27.93 -5.69
N ALA A 83 -3.39 -28.43 -5.72
CA ALA A 83 -2.86 -29.28 -6.77
C ALA A 83 -1.75 -30.19 -6.23
N THR A 84 -1.68 -31.40 -6.77
CA THR A 84 -0.66 -32.41 -6.44
C THR A 84 -0.04 -32.92 -7.72
N ASN A 85 1.28 -32.96 -7.81
CA ASN A 85 1.98 -33.52 -8.96
C ASN A 85 3.37 -34.05 -8.56
N ALA A 86 3.96 -34.93 -9.37
CA ALA A 86 5.33 -35.35 -9.17
C ALA A 86 6.30 -34.19 -9.43
N ASP A 87 6.02 -33.33 -10.40
CA ASP A 87 6.82 -32.16 -10.75
C ASP A 87 6.27 -30.87 -10.12
N LEU A 88 7.12 -30.09 -9.44
CA LEU A 88 6.70 -28.89 -8.72
C LEU A 88 6.14 -27.82 -9.67
N ASP A 89 6.75 -27.61 -10.83
CA ASP A 89 6.30 -26.59 -11.78
C ASP A 89 4.92 -26.92 -12.36
N THR A 90 4.68 -28.20 -12.66
CA THR A 90 3.36 -28.71 -13.07
C THR A 90 2.33 -28.57 -11.95
N ALA A 91 2.70 -28.88 -10.70
CA ALA A 91 1.81 -28.69 -9.55
C ALA A 91 1.44 -27.20 -9.39
N LEU A 92 2.42 -26.30 -9.49
CA LEU A 92 2.21 -24.86 -9.39
C LEU A 92 1.34 -24.34 -10.53
N ALA A 93 1.54 -24.78 -11.77
CA ALA A 93 0.73 -24.39 -12.91
C ALA A 93 -0.76 -24.76 -12.73
N ALA A 94 -1.04 -25.93 -12.15
CA ALA A 94 -2.40 -26.41 -11.87
C ALA A 94 -3.04 -25.81 -10.60
N ALA A 95 -2.25 -25.20 -9.72
CA ALA A 95 -2.71 -24.71 -8.43
C ALA A 95 -3.66 -23.51 -8.54
N THR A 96 -4.65 -23.46 -7.65
CA THR A 96 -5.55 -22.32 -7.52
C THR A 96 -4.80 -21.11 -6.95
N LYS A 97 -4.99 -19.94 -7.56
CA LYS A 97 -4.44 -18.67 -7.05
C LYS A 97 -5.28 -18.16 -5.89
N VAL A 98 -4.63 -17.91 -4.76
CA VAL A 98 -5.24 -17.32 -3.57
C VAL A 98 -4.92 -15.83 -3.57
N PRO A 99 -5.88 -14.92 -3.84
CA PRO A 99 -5.58 -13.49 -3.87
C PRO A 99 -5.20 -12.98 -2.47
N LEU A 100 -4.09 -12.23 -2.39
CA LEU A 100 -3.57 -11.70 -1.11
C LEU A 100 -3.67 -10.17 -1.04
N ALA A 101 -3.23 -9.49 -2.11
CA ALA A 101 -3.30 -8.03 -2.21
C ALA A 101 -3.29 -7.58 -3.68
N SER A 102 -3.79 -6.38 -3.95
CA SER A 102 -3.70 -5.74 -5.26
C SER A 102 -3.64 -4.22 -5.11
N VAL A 103 -2.78 -3.59 -5.91
CA VAL A 103 -2.61 -2.13 -6.01
C VAL A 103 -2.34 -1.81 -7.48
N GLY A 104 -3.24 -1.05 -8.12
CA GLY A 104 -3.13 -0.73 -9.55
C GLY A 104 -3.03 -1.99 -10.41
N GLY A 105 -2.06 -2.03 -11.32
CA GLY A 105 -1.76 -3.20 -12.16
C GLY A 105 -1.02 -4.34 -11.47
N LEU A 106 -0.65 -4.20 -10.19
CA LEU A 106 0.10 -5.19 -9.42
C LEU A 106 -0.85 -6.06 -8.58
N THR A 107 -0.63 -7.38 -8.63
CA THR A 107 -1.40 -8.36 -7.86
C THR A 107 -0.48 -9.36 -7.20
N MET A 108 -0.67 -9.57 -5.90
CA MET A 108 -0.02 -10.63 -5.13
C MET A 108 -0.99 -11.78 -4.86
N TYR A 109 -0.50 -13.00 -5.02
CA TYR A 109 -1.27 -14.21 -4.76
C TYR A 109 -0.39 -15.33 -4.23
N GLY A 110 -0.98 -16.20 -3.42
CA GLY A 110 -0.36 -17.43 -2.93
C GLY A 110 -0.81 -18.65 -3.73
N LYS A 111 0.02 -19.69 -3.77
CA LYS A 111 -0.32 -21.04 -4.23
C LYS A 111 0.14 -22.07 -3.20
N CYS A 112 -0.72 -23.05 -2.94
CA CYS A 112 -0.44 -24.19 -2.06
C CYS A 112 -0.54 -25.48 -2.86
N VAL A 113 0.57 -26.22 -2.93
CA VAL A 113 0.70 -27.43 -3.74
C VAL A 113 1.40 -28.54 -2.99
N LYS A 114 1.25 -29.77 -3.48
CA LYS A 114 1.98 -30.94 -3.00
C LYS A 114 2.80 -31.53 -4.13
N GLU A 115 4.11 -31.65 -3.91
CA GLU A 115 5.01 -32.35 -4.80
C GLU A 115 5.20 -33.80 -4.32
N THR A 116 5.15 -34.76 -5.23
CA THR A 116 5.26 -36.18 -4.93
C THR A 116 6.40 -36.88 -5.68
N SER A 117 7.36 -36.14 -6.24
CA SER A 117 8.57 -36.70 -6.89
C SER A 117 9.31 -37.67 -5.97
N ASN A 118 9.39 -37.33 -4.68
CA ASN A 118 9.93 -38.20 -3.65
C ASN A 118 8.78 -38.91 -2.89
N PRO A 119 8.46 -40.18 -3.21
CA PRO A 119 7.35 -40.89 -2.58
C PRO A 119 7.59 -41.14 -1.09
N SER A 120 8.86 -41.21 -0.66
CA SER A 120 9.22 -41.37 0.75
C SER A 120 9.04 -40.09 1.55
N ASN A 121 8.93 -38.94 0.86
CA ASN A 121 8.86 -37.65 1.51
C ASN A 121 8.16 -36.59 0.61
N PRO A 122 6.84 -36.69 0.42
CA PRO A 122 6.11 -35.70 -0.36
C PRO A 122 6.15 -34.33 0.34
N GLY A 123 6.43 -33.28 -0.43
CA GLY A 123 6.57 -31.92 0.08
C GLY A 123 5.30 -31.11 -0.13
N VAL A 124 4.85 -30.37 0.90
CA VAL A 124 3.84 -29.32 0.75
C VAL A 124 4.55 -27.99 0.59
N TYR A 125 4.29 -27.32 -0.54
CA TYR A 125 4.92 -26.05 -0.91
C TYR A 125 3.89 -24.92 -0.87
N GLY A 126 4.26 -23.86 -0.16
CA GLY A 126 3.59 -22.58 -0.18
C GLY A 126 4.49 -21.58 -0.90
N ARG A 127 3.97 -20.93 -1.94
CA ARG A 127 4.70 -19.87 -2.65
C ARG A 127 3.81 -18.65 -2.82
N ILE A 128 4.39 -17.47 -2.59
CA ILE A 128 3.77 -16.19 -2.90
C ILE A 128 4.41 -15.64 -4.17
N PHE A 129 3.59 -15.12 -5.06
CA PHE A 129 4.00 -14.55 -6.33
C PHE A 129 3.47 -13.13 -6.48
N VAL A 130 4.11 -12.37 -7.36
CA VAL A 130 3.57 -11.13 -7.91
C VAL A 130 3.29 -11.28 -9.41
N SER A 131 2.22 -10.66 -9.87
CA SER A 131 1.95 -10.45 -11.30
C SER A 131 1.68 -8.98 -11.56
N THR A 132 1.98 -8.56 -12.78
CA THR A 132 1.73 -7.20 -13.28
C THR A 132 0.98 -7.26 -14.59
N THR A 133 0.13 -6.27 -14.86
CA THR A 133 -0.45 -6.01 -16.18
C THR A 133 0.45 -5.13 -17.06
N GLU A 134 1.51 -4.57 -16.50
CA GLU A 134 2.39 -3.60 -17.17
C GLU A 134 3.76 -4.22 -17.48
N ALA A 135 4.13 -4.27 -18.76
CA ALA A 135 5.44 -4.73 -19.18
C ALA A 135 6.53 -3.73 -18.75
N GLY A 136 7.70 -4.23 -18.33
CA GLY A 136 8.81 -3.38 -17.86
C GLY A 136 8.70 -2.97 -16.39
N SER A 137 7.86 -3.67 -15.62
CA SER A 137 7.85 -3.52 -14.15
C SER A 137 9.17 -4.04 -13.57
N VAL A 138 9.64 -3.45 -12.47
CA VAL A 138 10.83 -3.88 -11.75
C VAL A 138 10.43 -4.67 -10.50
N PHE A 139 11.12 -5.76 -10.20
CA PHE A 139 10.89 -6.64 -9.06
C PHE A 139 12.20 -7.06 -8.39
N SER A 140 12.21 -7.02 -7.05
CA SER A 140 13.28 -7.51 -6.20
C SER A 140 12.67 -8.17 -4.96
N SER A 141 13.25 -9.30 -4.53
CA SER A 141 12.87 -10.03 -3.31
C SER A 141 14.05 -10.85 -2.81
N ASP A 142 14.02 -11.24 -1.54
CA ASP A 142 15.08 -12.04 -0.91
C ASP A 142 15.26 -13.44 -1.56
N GLU A 143 14.23 -13.98 -2.22
CA GLU A 143 14.30 -15.25 -2.96
C GLU A 143 14.83 -15.10 -4.40
N ASN A 144 14.94 -13.87 -4.91
CA ASN A 144 15.26 -13.62 -6.32
C ASN A 144 16.69 -13.08 -6.47
N ASP A 145 17.67 -13.84 -5.97
CA ASP A 145 19.10 -13.49 -6.05
C ASP A 145 19.67 -13.57 -7.49
N SER A 146 18.91 -14.05 -8.47
CA SER A 146 19.43 -14.38 -9.83
C SER A 146 18.61 -13.85 -11.01
N GLY A 147 17.51 -13.14 -10.79
CA GLY A 147 16.61 -12.69 -11.86
C GLY A 147 16.98 -11.35 -12.50
N ASN A 148 16.74 -11.21 -13.80
CA ASN A 148 16.60 -9.90 -14.45
C ASN A 148 15.54 -9.12 -13.66
N GLY A 149 15.92 -7.97 -13.10
CA GLY A 149 15.02 -7.16 -12.26
C GLY A 149 13.74 -6.70 -12.98
N TYR A 150 13.61 -6.89 -14.30
CA TYR A 150 12.43 -6.53 -15.07
C TYR A 150 11.51 -7.71 -15.33
N PHE A 151 10.20 -7.51 -15.17
CA PHE A 151 9.16 -8.49 -15.48
C PHE A 151 7.93 -7.83 -16.13
N GLY A 152 7.04 -8.67 -16.65
CA GLY A 152 5.80 -8.27 -17.29
C GLY A 152 4.72 -9.36 -17.22
N PRO A 153 3.58 -9.17 -17.93
CA PRO A 153 2.48 -10.13 -17.93
C PRO A 153 2.88 -11.54 -18.40
N ALA A 154 3.82 -11.61 -19.34
CA ALA A 154 4.31 -12.85 -19.95
C ALA A 154 5.47 -13.51 -19.18
N THR A 155 6.02 -12.87 -18.15
CA THR A 155 7.10 -13.45 -17.36
C THR A 155 6.61 -14.72 -16.65
N ALA A 156 7.41 -15.78 -16.62
CA ALA A 156 7.05 -17.03 -15.96
C ALA A 156 6.81 -16.83 -14.46
N GLU A 157 5.93 -17.62 -13.84
CA GLU A 157 5.66 -17.52 -12.39
C GLU A 157 6.92 -17.77 -11.54
N ALA A 158 7.77 -18.72 -11.94
CA ALA A 158 9.02 -19.03 -11.24
C ALA A 158 9.97 -17.82 -11.10
N GLN A 159 9.92 -16.87 -12.05
CA GLN A 159 10.73 -15.65 -12.03
C GLN A 159 10.10 -14.49 -11.25
N ARG A 160 8.93 -14.73 -10.63
CA ARG A 160 8.14 -13.71 -9.93
C ARG A 160 7.74 -14.17 -8.52
N ALA A 161 8.48 -15.12 -7.97
CA ALA A 161 8.27 -15.63 -6.62
C ALA A 161 8.84 -14.65 -5.59
N ILE A 162 8.04 -14.30 -4.59
CA ILE A 162 8.43 -13.43 -3.47
C ILE A 162 9.00 -14.25 -2.31
N ALA A 163 8.31 -15.33 -1.96
CA ALA A 163 8.63 -16.18 -0.82
C ALA A 163 8.25 -17.63 -1.13
N SER A 164 9.06 -18.58 -0.66
CA SER A 164 8.82 -20.01 -0.82
C SER A 164 9.13 -20.76 0.47
N VAL A 165 8.20 -21.60 0.92
CA VAL A 165 8.42 -22.50 2.07
C VAL A 165 7.95 -23.88 1.71
N VAL A 166 8.70 -24.88 2.16
CA VAL A 166 8.37 -26.29 2.01
C VAL A 166 8.36 -26.99 3.36
N SER A 167 7.39 -27.86 3.56
CA SER A 167 7.36 -28.84 4.65
C SER A 167 7.35 -30.23 4.04
N TYR A 168 8.04 -31.14 4.70
CA TYR A 168 8.30 -32.50 4.25
C TYR A 168 7.81 -33.46 5.33
N ALA A 169 7.09 -34.52 4.97
CA ALA A 169 6.73 -35.55 5.94
C ALA A 169 8.02 -36.18 6.51
N GLY A 170 8.26 -36.03 7.81
CA GLY A 170 9.38 -36.69 8.47
C GLY A 170 9.10 -38.18 8.62
N PHE A 171 10.15 -39.02 8.61
CA PHE A 171 9.99 -40.45 8.88
C PHE A 171 9.47 -40.75 10.30
N SER A 172 9.66 -39.83 11.25
CA SER A 172 9.34 -40.01 12.68
C SER A 172 8.14 -39.21 13.19
N ASP A 173 7.64 -38.21 12.45
CA ASP A 173 6.43 -37.46 12.81
C ASP A 173 5.49 -37.40 11.59
N PRO A 174 4.25 -37.94 11.70
CA PRO A 174 3.29 -37.92 10.60
C PRO A 174 2.85 -36.51 10.19
N GLY A 175 3.22 -35.47 10.93
CA GLY A 175 3.05 -34.09 10.50
C GLY A 175 4.23 -33.19 10.83
N THR A 176 4.60 -32.37 9.86
CA THR A 176 5.60 -31.32 10.04
C THR A 176 4.99 -29.98 9.70
N LEU A 177 5.47 -28.95 10.39
CA LEU A 177 5.09 -27.57 10.16
C LEU A 177 6.36 -26.76 9.95
N ASN A 178 6.37 -25.97 8.89
CA ASN A 178 7.42 -25.02 8.61
C ASN A 178 6.79 -23.64 8.41
N LEU A 179 7.43 -22.62 8.97
CA LEU A 179 7.04 -21.23 8.83
C LEU A 179 8.27 -20.46 8.37
N SER A 180 8.14 -19.68 7.30
CA SER A 180 9.21 -18.78 6.86
C SER A 180 9.60 -17.89 8.03
N ASP A 181 10.90 -17.71 8.23
CA ASP A 181 11.38 -16.60 9.03
C ASP A 181 10.82 -15.31 8.44
N ALA A 182 10.26 -14.45 9.29
CA ALA A 182 9.73 -13.16 8.87
C ALA A 182 10.80 -12.33 8.13
N GLN A 183 12.09 -12.55 8.42
CA GLN A 183 13.19 -11.82 7.78
C GLN A 183 13.43 -12.16 6.30
N LYS A 184 12.87 -13.26 5.76
CA LYS A 184 13.11 -13.71 4.37
C LYS A 184 11.95 -13.44 3.40
N GLY A 185 11.03 -12.56 3.79
CA GLY A 185 9.82 -12.25 3.02
C GLY A 185 9.79 -10.85 2.43
N GLY A 186 10.92 -10.13 2.46
CA GLY A 186 11.04 -8.76 1.98
C GLY A 186 10.98 -8.68 0.47
N PHE A 187 10.25 -7.70 -0.05
CA PHE A 187 10.17 -7.49 -1.49
C PHE A 187 9.81 -6.05 -1.86
N ALA A 188 10.13 -5.68 -3.10
CA ALA A 188 9.76 -4.41 -3.72
C ALA A 188 9.44 -4.60 -5.20
N VAL A 189 8.36 -3.95 -5.64
CA VAL A 189 7.86 -3.99 -7.01
C VAL A 189 7.51 -2.57 -7.45
N MET A 190 7.88 -2.18 -8.66
CA MET A 190 7.52 -0.88 -9.25
C MET A 190 7.06 -1.08 -10.70
N ALA A 191 5.91 -0.54 -11.05
CA ALA A 191 5.37 -0.56 -12.41
C ALA A 191 5.70 0.75 -13.15
N PRO A 192 5.75 0.76 -14.50
CA PRO A 192 5.95 1.96 -15.30
C PRO A 192 4.94 3.09 -15.04
N SER A 193 3.71 2.76 -14.61
CA SER A 193 2.71 3.74 -14.18
C SER A 193 3.07 4.54 -12.94
N GLY A 194 4.16 4.18 -12.25
CA GLY A 194 4.55 4.71 -10.95
C GLY A 194 3.92 3.96 -9.77
N THR A 195 3.02 3.01 -10.04
CA THR A 195 2.46 2.14 -9.00
C THR A 195 3.57 1.30 -8.37
N SER A 196 3.67 1.31 -7.05
CA SER A 196 4.67 0.53 -6.32
C SER A 196 4.04 -0.31 -5.22
N LEU A 197 4.68 -1.44 -4.92
CA LEU A 197 4.26 -2.35 -3.87
C LEU A 197 5.50 -2.92 -3.20
N TYR A 198 5.67 -2.64 -1.91
CA TYR A 198 6.77 -3.17 -1.10
C TYR A 198 6.24 -3.69 0.23
N GLY A 199 6.91 -4.64 0.85
CA GLY A 199 6.41 -5.17 2.11
C GLY A 199 7.15 -6.41 2.58
N MET A 200 6.48 -7.12 3.50
CA MET A 200 6.97 -8.39 4.03
C MET A 200 5.85 -9.41 3.96
N THR A 201 6.21 -10.62 3.55
CA THR A 201 5.28 -11.76 3.50
C THR A 201 5.70 -12.84 4.48
N VAL A 202 4.72 -13.64 4.91
CA VAL A 202 4.94 -14.84 5.71
C VAL A 202 4.22 -15.99 5.04
N VAL A 203 4.94 -17.09 4.86
CA VAL A 203 4.40 -18.35 4.32
C VAL A 203 4.62 -19.44 5.34
N GLY A 204 3.56 -20.18 5.66
CA GLY A 204 3.65 -21.41 6.41
C GLY A 204 3.17 -22.58 5.58
N THR A 205 3.77 -23.74 5.77
CA THR A 205 3.30 -25.00 5.21
C THR A 205 3.17 -26.03 6.32
N LYS A 206 2.22 -26.96 6.13
CA LYS A 206 2.00 -28.06 7.03
C LYS A 206 1.68 -29.31 6.22
N VAL A 207 2.35 -30.40 6.55
CA VAL A 207 2.05 -31.75 6.05
C VAL A 207 1.31 -32.51 7.14
N GLY A 208 0.25 -33.24 6.77
CA GLY A 208 -0.48 -34.15 7.64
C GLY A 208 -1.10 -33.47 8.87
N SER A 209 -1.09 -34.22 9.97
CA SER A 209 -1.62 -33.81 11.27
C SER A 209 -0.52 -33.99 12.32
N PRO A 210 0.22 -32.90 12.66
CA PRO A 210 1.25 -32.96 13.69
C PRO A 210 0.67 -33.44 15.02
N THR A 211 1.46 -34.16 15.81
CA THR A 211 1.02 -34.70 17.11
C THR A 211 0.56 -33.59 18.08
N ALA A 212 1.15 -32.40 17.97
CA ALA A 212 0.76 -31.21 18.74
C ALA A 212 -0.60 -30.61 18.35
N GLY A 213 -1.22 -31.10 17.26
CA GLY A 213 -2.49 -30.62 16.72
C GLY A 213 -2.32 -29.67 15.53
N ASP A 214 -3.43 -29.39 14.85
CA ASP A 214 -3.45 -28.64 13.59
C ASP A 214 -3.37 -27.11 13.75
N GLY A 215 -3.60 -26.60 14.96
CA GLY A 215 -3.51 -25.18 15.30
C GLY A 215 -4.20 -24.24 14.31
N ALA A 216 -3.52 -23.15 13.95
CA ALA A 216 -4.04 -22.14 13.02
C ALA A 216 -4.12 -22.61 11.55
N PHE A 217 -3.48 -23.73 11.20
CA PHE A 217 -3.55 -24.28 9.86
C PHE A 217 -4.91 -24.94 9.63
N GLY A 218 -5.43 -25.69 10.60
CA GLY A 218 -6.59 -26.57 10.40
C GLY A 218 -6.18 -27.89 9.73
N ALA A 219 -7.11 -28.84 9.60
CA ALA A 219 -6.80 -30.23 9.25
C ALA A 219 -6.17 -30.46 7.86
N GLY A 220 -5.31 -31.48 7.77
CA GLY A 220 -4.69 -31.97 6.52
C GLY A 220 -3.52 -31.12 6.01
N ASP A 221 -3.10 -31.38 4.77
CA ASP A 221 -2.02 -30.65 4.09
C ASP A 221 -2.47 -29.23 3.74
N ARG A 222 -1.78 -28.21 4.29
CA ARG A 222 -2.22 -26.81 4.18
C ARG A 222 -1.06 -25.84 4.10
N CYS A 223 -1.37 -24.66 3.56
CA CYS A 223 -0.50 -23.50 3.62
C CYS A 223 -1.21 -22.33 4.32
N ILE A 224 -0.44 -21.49 4.98
CA ILE A 224 -0.89 -20.19 5.50
C ILE A 224 -0.12 -19.09 4.79
N PHE A 225 -0.84 -18.06 4.35
CA PHE A 225 -0.24 -16.82 3.83
C PHE A 225 -0.59 -15.65 4.73
N GLY A 226 0.34 -14.73 4.92
CA GLY A 226 0.15 -13.50 5.68
C GLY A 226 1.22 -12.47 5.37
N GLY A 227 1.20 -11.35 6.10
CA GLY A 227 2.18 -10.27 5.97
C GLY A 227 1.52 -8.90 5.88
N TYR A 228 2.24 -7.95 5.30
CA TYR A 228 1.73 -6.63 5.00
C TYR A 228 2.40 -6.09 3.74
N VAL A 229 1.67 -5.21 3.06
CA VAL A 229 2.15 -4.53 1.86
C VAL A 229 1.89 -3.05 2.01
N ILE A 230 2.77 -2.24 1.46
CA ILE A 230 2.64 -0.80 1.40
C ILE A 230 2.58 -0.46 -0.09
N GLY A 231 1.43 0.05 -0.51
CA GLY A 231 1.20 0.51 -1.87
C GLY A 231 1.30 2.03 -1.95
N ALA A 232 1.90 2.53 -3.03
CA ALA A 232 1.89 3.93 -3.41
C ALA A 232 1.65 4.07 -4.92
#